data_AF-A0A1A0KY63-F1
#
_entry.id   AF-A0A1A0KY63-F1
#
_cell.length_a   1.000
_cell.length_b   1.000
_cell.length_c   1.000
_cell.angle_alpha   90.00
_cell.angle_beta   90.00
_cell.angle_gamma   90.00
#
_symmetry.space_group_name_H-M   'P 1'
#
loop_
_entity.id
_entity.type
_entity.pdbx_description
1 polymer ?
#
loop_
_entity_poly.entity_id
_entity_poly.type
_entity_poly.pdbx_seq_one_letter_code
_entity_poly.pdbx_strand_id
1 'polypeptide(L)'
;MVEERDTDFDIVPVDLRSAVDLPFRLGFAIAGVALTAAESAVTIARVTATSVQHEIGQAIGVSSAELGGARAPLALLAQLSDLMSPDRPLGRLIAPGGPLERLVTPGGVVDRLTAKDGLLEKLTAPGGIFDQITDENGILVRLTAKDGPLDRLTREGGVVDQFTENEGILERLTSEGGIVDQLTAPGGVLEKATEPGGVLDRLAADGGLLDQLVGENGAVERAITPGGTLDRITELTEVIATLAPNLIAMQDTVHELAETVDLLNQTVAPLGGLADRLPKRLTRGPRNSLPSGHDPSRAPHDQL
;
A
#
# COMPACT_ATOMS: atom_id res chain seq x y z
N MET A 1 -56.19 40.81 31.56
CA MET A 1 -56.53 42.20 31.91
C MET A 1 -55.34 42.78 32.66
N VAL A 2 -54.37 43.30 31.90
CA VAL A 2 -53.25 44.16 32.32
C VAL A 2 -52.85 44.85 31.00
N GLU A 3 -53.52 45.93 30.64
CA GLU A 3 -53.18 47.33 30.95
C GLU A 3 -51.95 47.78 30.17
N GLU A 4 -52.25 48.50 29.08
CA GLU A 4 -51.35 49.45 28.40
C GLU A 4 -50.71 50.39 29.42
N ARG A 5 -49.44 50.74 29.21
CA ARG A 5 -49.02 52.15 29.12
C ARG A 5 -47.56 52.29 28.67
N ASP A 6 -47.43 53.09 27.62
CA ASP A 6 -46.34 54.02 27.31
C ASP A 6 -44.93 53.45 27.12
N THR A 7 -44.71 52.91 25.91
CA THR A 7 -43.43 53.09 25.21
C THR A 7 -43.27 54.56 24.84
N ASP A 8 -42.67 55.35 25.74
CA ASP A 8 -42.06 56.62 25.36
C ASP A 8 -40.78 56.32 24.57
N PHE A 9 -40.76 56.83 23.35
CA PHE A 9 -39.79 56.52 22.33
C PHE A 9 -38.59 57.45 22.52
N ASP A 10 -37.74 57.13 23.50
CA ASP A 10 -36.51 57.88 23.72
C ASP A 10 -35.48 57.46 22.65
N ILE A 11 -35.53 58.16 21.52
CA ILE A 11 -34.51 58.11 20.48
C ILE A 11 -33.25 58.73 21.11
N VAL A 12 -32.47 57.90 21.80
CA VAL A 12 -31.10 58.24 22.17
C VAL A 12 -30.41 58.71 20.89
N PRO A 13 -29.88 59.94 20.83
CA PRO A 13 -29.19 60.41 19.65
C PRO A 13 -28.01 59.45 19.44
N VAL A 14 -28.07 58.64 18.39
CA VAL A 14 -26.96 57.79 18.00
C VAL A 14 -25.83 58.75 17.66
N ASP A 15 -24.93 58.92 18.61
CA ASP A 15 -23.74 59.71 18.43
C ASP A 15 -22.90 58.96 17.38
N LEU A 16 -22.97 59.42 16.12
CA LEU A 16 -22.32 58.82 14.96
C LEU A 16 -20.79 58.70 15.14
N ARG A 17 -20.23 59.32 16.18
CA ARG A 17 -18.82 59.19 16.57
C ARG A 17 -18.52 57.90 17.34
N SER A 18 -19.50 57.29 18.00
CA SER A 18 -19.31 56.05 18.78
C SER A 18 -19.39 54.77 17.93
N ALA A 19 -20.03 54.84 16.75
CA ALA A 19 -20.10 53.72 15.81
C ALA A 19 -18.80 53.47 15.03
N VAL A 20 -17.86 54.44 15.06
CA VAL A 20 -16.59 54.35 14.32
C VAL A 20 -15.48 53.67 15.17
N ASP A 21 -15.58 53.72 16.50
CA ASP A 21 -14.54 53.21 17.41
C ASP A 21 -14.85 51.82 18.02
N LEU A 22 -16.05 51.29 17.78
CA LEU A 22 -16.50 49.99 18.29
C LEU A 22 -15.70 48.77 17.78
N PRO A 23 -15.30 48.64 16.50
CA PRO A 23 -14.55 47.46 16.05
C PRO A 23 -13.11 47.42 16.63
N PHE A 24 -12.52 48.58 16.94
CA PHE A 24 -11.17 48.64 17.48
C PHE A 24 -11.11 48.13 18.92
N ARG A 25 -12.07 48.46 19.77
CA ARG A 25 -12.03 48.09 21.19
C ARG A 25 -12.27 46.61 21.46
N LEU A 26 -13.09 45.93 20.66
CA LEU A 26 -13.29 44.47 20.77
C LEU A 26 -12.07 43.69 20.23
N GLY A 27 -11.44 44.19 19.17
CA GLY A 27 -10.19 43.63 18.64
C GLY A 27 -9.02 43.73 19.62
N PHE A 28 -8.87 44.87 20.33
CA PHE A 28 -7.81 45.04 21.33
C PHE A 28 -8.03 44.20 22.61
N ALA A 29 -9.27 43.89 23.00
CA ALA A 29 -9.55 43.06 24.17
C ALA A 29 -9.23 41.57 23.94
N ILE A 30 -9.53 41.02 22.75
CA ILE A 30 -9.20 39.63 22.38
C ILE A 30 -7.70 39.49 22.10
N ALA A 31 -7.09 40.50 21.45
CA ALA A 31 -5.64 40.57 21.30
C ALA A 31 -4.94 40.62 22.66
N GLY A 32 -5.51 41.30 23.67
CA GLY A 32 -4.97 41.34 25.03
C GLY A 32 -4.94 39.99 25.73
N VAL A 33 -5.93 39.11 25.50
CA VAL A 33 -5.97 37.76 26.09
C VAL A 33 -5.00 36.82 25.36
N ALA A 34 -4.93 36.89 24.04
CA ALA A 34 -3.94 36.14 23.26
C ALA A 34 -2.50 36.60 23.57
N LEU A 35 -2.30 37.91 23.77
CA LEU A 35 -1.01 38.49 24.12
C LEU A 35 -0.59 38.11 25.53
N THR A 36 -1.49 38.09 26.51
CA THR A 36 -1.17 37.64 27.88
C THR A 36 -0.90 36.13 27.96
N ALA A 37 -1.60 35.31 27.17
CA ALA A 37 -1.29 33.88 27.03
C ALA A 37 0.07 33.67 26.35
N ALA A 38 0.37 34.44 25.30
CA ALA A 38 1.67 34.42 24.63
C ALA A 38 2.80 34.92 25.54
N GLU A 39 2.58 35.99 26.32
CA GLU A 39 3.53 36.50 27.31
C GLU A 39 3.78 35.49 28.43
N SER A 40 2.73 34.76 28.86
CA SER A 40 2.86 33.68 29.84
C SER A 40 3.66 32.51 29.27
N ALA A 41 3.38 32.10 28.04
CA ALA A 41 4.14 31.06 27.34
C ALA A 41 5.60 31.49 27.10
N VAL A 42 5.84 32.75 26.75
CA VAL A 42 7.18 33.32 26.60
C VAL A 42 7.89 33.42 27.95
N THR A 43 7.18 33.70 29.04
CA THR A 43 7.77 33.74 30.39
C THR A 43 8.12 32.34 30.86
N ILE A 44 7.25 31.35 30.63
CA ILE A 44 7.53 29.94 30.93
C ILE A 44 8.67 29.43 30.06
N ALA A 45 8.65 29.70 28.74
CA ALA A 45 9.72 29.34 27.83
C ALA A 45 11.04 30.05 28.20
N ARG A 46 11.00 31.29 28.67
CA ARG A 46 12.16 32.02 29.17
C ARG A 46 12.66 31.44 30.49
N VAL A 47 11.77 31.05 31.41
CA VAL A 47 12.11 30.40 32.69
C VAL A 47 12.72 29.03 32.43
N THR A 48 12.13 28.21 31.56
CA THR A 48 12.67 26.91 31.13
C THR A 48 13.96 27.07 30.35
N ALA A 49 14.07 28.06 29.45
CA ALA A 49 15.32 28.36 28.75
C ALA A 49 16.39 28.86 29.73
N THR A 50 16.05 29.65 30.75
CA THR A 50 17.01 30.06 31.79
C THR A 50 17.38 28.90 32.72
N SER A 51 16.47 27.95 32.98
CA SER A 51 16.74 26.73 33.77
C SER A 51 17.62 25.77 33.00
N VAL A 52 17.37 25.58 31.71
CA VAL A 52 18.21 24.82 30.78
C VAL A 52 19.54 25.55 30.58
N GLN A 53 19.59 26.88 30.55
CA GLN A 53 20.85 27.63 30.57
C GLN A 53 21.59 27.53 31.91
N HIS A 54 20.89 27.30 33.03
CA HIS A 54 21.52 27.08 34.33
C HIS A 54 22.13 25.68 34.43
N GLU A 55 21.45 24.65 33.87
CA GLU A 55 21.98 23.29 33.77
C GLU A 55 23.03 23.14 32.67
N ILE A 56 22.84 23.75 31.49
CA ILE A 56 23.84 23.82 30.42
C ILE A 56 25.02 24.68 30.86
N GLY A 57 24.79 25.76 31.60
CA GLY A 57 25.85 26.58 32.19
C GLY A 57 26.67 25.82 33.22
N GLN A 58 26.07 24.86 33.94
CA GLN A 58 26.79 23.95 34.86
C GLN A 58 27.41 22.74 34.16
N ALA A 59 26.80 22.24 33.09
CA ALA A 59 27.30 21.11 32.29
C ALA A 59 28.37 21.51 31.25
N ILE A 60 28.38 22.78 30.83
CA ILE A 60 29.33 23.39 29.87
C ILE A 60 30.22 24.44 30.57
N GLY A 61 30.00 24.72 31.87
CA GLY A 61 30.89 25.56 32.68
C GLY A 61 30.87 27.06 32.37
N VAL A 62 29.86 27.58 31.67
CA VAL A 62 29.80 29.00 31.29
C VAL A 62 28.78 29.75 32.14
N SER A 63 29.27 30.63 33.01
CA SER A 63 28.44 31.53 33.79
C SER A 63 28.01 32.73 32.93
N SER A 64 26.74 33.13 32.99
CA SER A 64 26.16 34.25 32.24
C SER A 64 26.84 35.61 32.52
N ALA A 65 27.69 35.67 33.55
CA ALA A 65 28.52 36.82 33.90
C ALA A 65 29.72 37.03 32.95
N GLU A 66 30.14 36.00 32.20
CA GLU A 66 31.29 36.07 31.28
C GLU A 66 30.89 36.49 29.85
N LEU A 67 29.61 36.39 29.50
CA LEU A 67 29.08 36.73 28.17
C LEU A 67 28.81 38.24 27.95
N GLY A 68 28.90 39.06 29.01
CA GLY A 68 28.69 40.52 28.95
C GLY A 68 29.94 41.38 29.16
N GLY A 69 31.09 40.77 29.45
CA GLY A 69 32.34 41.48 29.71
C GLY A 69 33.28 41.51 28.50
N ALA A 70 34.33 42.33 28.56
CA ALA A 70 35.40 42.40 27.55
C ALA A 70 36.13 41.06 27.25
N ARG A 71 35.78 39.98 27.96
CA ARG A 71 36.27 38.61 27.77
C ARG A 71 35.26 37.66 27.10
N ALA A 72 34.02 38.10 26.84
CA ALA A 72 33.00 37.33 26.13
C ALA A 72 33.47 36.80 24.76
N PRO A 73 34.22 37.57 23.95
CA PRO A 73 34.75 37.04 22.69
C PRO A 73 35.74 35.89 22.90
N LEU A 74 36.55 35.93 23.96
CA LEU A 74 37.52 34.88 24.28
C LEU A 74 36.84 33.62 24.81
N ALA A 75 35.77 33.78 25.60
CA ALA A 75 34.94 32.65 26.06
C ALA A 75 34.24 31.96 24.88
N LEU A 76 33.71 32.72 23.92
CA LEU A 76 33.12 32.18 22.69
C LEU A 76 34.17 31.46 21.83
N LEU A 77 35.39 31.97 21.75
CA LEU A 77 36.49 31.31 21.04
C LEU A 77 36.92 30.02 21.74
N ALA A 78 36.99 30.01 23.08
CA ALA A 78 37.28 28.81 23.85
C ALA A 78 36.18 27.74 23.68
N GLN A 79 34.92 28.15 23.62
CA GLN A 79 33.78 27.27 23.39
C GLN A 79 33.73 26.75 21.95
N LEU A 80 34.03 27.60 20.96
CA LEU A 80 34.20 27.18 19.58
C LEU A 80 35.35 26.18 19.45
N SER A 81 36.46 26.42 20.16
CA SER A 81 37.59 25.49 20.22
C SER A 81 37.20 24.15 20.87
N ASP A 82 36.41 24.16 21.94
CA ASP A 82 35.90 22.92 22.54
C ASP A 82 35.04 22.16 21.53
N LEU A 83 34.10 22.83 20.84
CA LEU A 83 33.24 22.22 19.82
C LEU A 83 34.03 21.67 18.61
N MET A 84 35.11 22.35 18.21
CA MET A 84 36.01 21.92 17.14
C MET A 84 37.01 20.83 17.59
N SER A 85 37.00 20.42 18.85
CA SER A 85 37.91 19.39 19.35
C SER A 85 37.69 18.05 18.61
N PRO A 86 38.75 17.29 18.27
CA PRO A 86 38.67 16.10 17.42
C PRO A 86 37.71 15.02 17.90
N ASP A 87 37.46 14.93 19.21
CA ASP A 87 36.58 13.93 19.82
C ASP A 87 35.10 14.36 19.87
N ARG A 88 34.80 15.64 19.58
CA ARG A 88 33.44 16.17 19.57
C ARG A 88 32.77 15.92 18.21
N PRO A 89 31.42 15.94 18.15
CA PRO A 89 30.70 15.69 16.90
C PRO A 89 31.11 16.63 15.75
N LEU A 90 31.25 17.93 16.04
CA LEU A 90 31.67 18.91 15.03
C LEU A 90 33.14 18.71 14.64
N GLY A 91 34.04 18.49 15.59
CA GLY A 91 35.44 18.15 15.30
C GLY A 91 35.60 16.89 14.46
N ARG A 92 34.86 15.81 14.74
CA ARG A 92 34.85 14.58 13.92
C ARG A 92 34.24 14.79 12.53
N LEU A 93 33.26 15.68 12.42
CA LEU A 93 32.62 16.01 11.14
C LEU A 93 33.61 16.72 10.20
N ILE A 94 34.37 17.70 10.72
CA ILE A 94 35.34 18.51 9.97
C ILE A 94 36.76 17.94 9.94
N ALA A 95 37.02 16.86 10.69
CA ALA A 95 38.32 16.21 10.74
C ALA A 95 38.77 15.74 9.35
N PRO A 96 40.09 15.68 9.08
CA PRO A 96 40.62 15.12 7.84
C PRO A 96 40.13 13.69 7.60
N GLY A 97 39.57 13.42 6.42
CA GLY A 97 38.92 12.15 6.07
C GLY A 97 37.52 11.95 6.69
N GLY A 98 37.00 12.97 7.39
CA GLY A 98 35.70 12.95 8.02
C GLY A 98 34.52 12.98 7.03
N PRO A 99 33.29 12.78 7.51
CA PRO A 99 32.11 12.75 6.66
C PRO A 99 31.89 14.04 5.85
N LEU A 100 32.19 15.22 6.42
CA LEU A 100 32.02 16.49 5.71
C LEU A 100 33.01 16.62 4.55
N GLU A 101 34.27 16.27 4.78
CA GLU A 101 35.27 16.27 3.72
C GLU A 101 34.82 15.34 2.60
N ARG A 102 34.42 14.10 2.90
CA ARG A 102 33.90 13.16 1.88
C ARG A 102 32.68 13.66 1.10
N LEU A 103 31.86 14.52 1.69
CA LEU A 103 30.72 15.14 1.01
C LEU A 103 31.17 16.23 0.03
N VAL A 104 32.14 17.07 0.43
CA VAL A 104 32.51 18.33 -0.26
C VAL A 104 33.79 18.20 -1.12
N THR A 105 34.64 17.21 -0.88
CA THR A 105 35.83 16.93 -1.70
C THR A 105 35.43 16.73 -3.17
N PRO A 106 36.27 17.14 -4.14
CA PRO A 106 36.04 16.85 -5.56
C PRO A 106 35.78 15.35 -5.80
N GLY A 107 34.72 15.04 -6.56
CA GLY A 107 34.21 13.68 -6.73
C GLY A 107 33.40 13.13 -5.54
N GLY A 108 33.15 13.95 -4.52
CA GLY A 108 32.31 13.66 -3.36
C GLY A 108 30.82 13.60 -3.70
N VAL A 109 29.97 13.42 -2.68
CA VAL A 109 28.52 13.31 -2.88
C VAL A 109 27.92 14.62 -3.37
N VAL A 110 28.31 15.75 -2.78
CA VAL A 110 27.81 17.07 -3.19
C VAL A 110 28.22 17.34 -4.63
N ASP A 111 29.50 17.16 -4.95
CA ASP A 111 30.03 17.36 -6.30
C ASP A 111 29.29 16.50 -7.35
N ARG A 112 29.00 15.23 -7.06
CA ARG A 112 28.22 14.35 -7.96
C ARG A 112 26.74 14.74 -8.08
N LEU A 113 26.15 15.23 -6.99
CA LEU A 113 24.77 15.68 -6.98
C LEU A 113 24.59 16.98 -7.77
N THR A 114 25.55 17.90 -7.65
CA THR A 114 25.54 19.24 -8.28
C THR A 114 26.28 19.30 -9.62
N ALA A 115 26.94 18.22 -10.03
CA ALA A 115 27.59 18.12 -11.33
C ALA A 115 26.60 18.33 -12.47
N LYS A 116 27.13 18.73 -13.63
CA LYS A 116 26.36 18.81 -14.87
C LYS A 116 25.80 17.42 -15.22
N ASP A 117 24.50 17.34 -15.51
CA ASP A 117 23.72 16.11 -15.68
C ASP A 117 23.66 15.23 -14.41
N GLY A 118 23.95 15.82 -13.25
CA GLY A 118 23.85 15.20 -11.93
C GLY A 118 22.40 14.95 -11.50
N LEU A 119 22.22 14.26 -10.37
CA LEU A 119 20.88 13.92 -9.89
C LEU A 119 20.06 15.17 -9.53
N LEU A 120 20.67 16.19 -8.91
CA LEU A 120 19.90 17.40 -8.57
C LEU A 120 19.47 18.13 -9.83
N GLU A 121 20.36 18.32 -10.81
CA GLU A 121 19.99 18.94 -12.08
C GLU A 121 18.89 18.15 -12.80
N LYS A 122 18.96 16.82 -12.85
CA LYS A 122 17.89 15.98 -13.46
C LYS A 122 16.56 16.05 -12.70
N LEU A 123 16.61 16.16 -11.37
CA LEU A 123 15.42 16.25 -10.53
C LEU A 123 14.75 17.62 -10.67
N THR A 124 15.54 18.71 -10.75
CA THR A 124 15.05 20.09 -10.81
C THR A 124 14.98 20.66 -12.23
N ALA A 125 15.45 19.93 -13.24
CA ALA A 125 15.30 20.32 -14.65
C ALA A 125 13.83 20.40 -15.03
N PRO A 126 13.47 21.25 -16.01
CA PRO A 126 12.13 21.24 -16.60
C PRO A 126 11.76 19.84 -17.12
N GLY A 127 10.57 19.35 -16.74
CA GLY A 127 10.12 17.99 -17.00
C GLY A 127 10.76 16.91 -16.11
N GLY A 128 11.60 17.29 -15.14
CA GLY A 128 12.17 16.40 -14.13
C GLY A 128 11.14 15.92 -13.11
N ILE A 129 11.54 15.05 -12.17
CA ILE A 129 10.62 14.44 -11.21
C ILE A 129 9.98 15.49 -10.29
N PHE A 130 10.71 16.53 -9.86
CA PHE A 130 10.09 17.59 -9.06
C PHE A 130 9.03 18.33 -9.86
N ASP A 131 9.36 18.73 -11.09
CA ASP A 131 8.44 19.42 -11.98
C ASP A 131 7.17 18.60 -12.24
N GLN A 132 7.32 17.31 -12.58
CA GLN A 132 6.19 16.39 -12.80
C GLN A 132 5.33 16.16 -11.55
N ILE A 133 5.94 16.15 -10.37
CA ILE A 133 5.22 15.92 -9.12
C ILE A 133 4.47 17.18 -8.69
N THR A 134 5.05 18.37 -8.91
CA THR A 134 4.46 19.67 -8.57
C THR A 134 3.59 20.28 -9.67
N ASP A 135 3.60 19.70 -10.87
CA ASP A 135 2.72 20.08 -11.97
C ASP A 135 1.24 19.95 -11.58
N GLU A 136 0.35 20.68 -12.25
CA GLU A 136 -1.09 20.70 -12.00
C GLU A 136 -1.73 19.31 -12.11
N ASN A 137 -1.18 18.44 -12.98
CA ASN A 137 -1.59 17.05 -13.14
C ASN A 137 -0.74 16.06 -12.32
N GLY A 138 0.22 16.58 -11.56
CA GLY A 138 1.16 15.83 -10.76
C GLY A 138 0.50 15.08 -9.61
N ILE A 139 1.18 14.03 -9.15
CA ILE A 139 0.66 13.15 -8.09
C ILE A 139 0.45 13.93 -6.79
N LEU A 140 1.38 14.82 -6.41
CA LEU A 140 1.21 15.60 -5.18
C LEU A 140 0.01 16.53 -5.29
N VAL A 141 -0.10 17.30 -6.38
CA VAL A 141 -1.23 18.22 -6.58
C VAL A 141 -2.56 17.48 -6.56
N ARG A 142 -2.67 16.31 -7.21
CA ARG A 142 -3.89 15.48 -7.18
C ARG A 142 -4.20 14.89 -5.80
N LEU A 143 -3.16 14.51 -5.05
CA LEU A 143 -3.31 13.96 -3.70
C LEU A 143 -3.77 15.03 -2.71
N THR A 144 -3.19 16.23 -2.79
CA THR A 144 -3.46 17.37 -1.89
C THR A 144 -4.55 18.32 -2.40
N ALA A 145 -5.12 18.08 -3.58
CA ALA A 145 -6.25 18.83 -4.08
C ALA A 145 -7.42 18.77 -3.10
N LYS A 146 -8.24 19.82 -3.09
CA LYS A 146 -9.51 19.82 -2.36
C LYS A 146 -10.37 18.65 -2.85
N ASP A 147 -10.96 17.93 -1.89
CA ASP A 147 -11.67 16.67 -2.10
C ASP A 147 -10.80 15.54 -2.68
N GLY A 148 -9.48 15.70 -2.71
CA GLY A 148 -8.50 14.69 -3.08
C GLY A 148 -8.33 13.60 -2.02
N PRO A 149 -7.58 12.52 -2.32
CA PRO A 149 -7.39 11.41 -1.38
C PRO A 149 -6.80 11.83 -0.02
N LEU A 150 -5.77 12.68 0.01
CA LEU A 150 -5.20 13.14 1.28
C LEU A 150 -6.16 14.08 2.00
N ASP A 151 -6.79 15.02 1.28
CA ASP A 151 -7.78 15.92 1.86
C ASP A 151 -8.95 15.16 2.50
N ARG A 152 -9.53 14.16 1.83
CA ARG A 152 -10.59 13.32 2.41
C ARG A 152 -10.12 12.47 3.59
N LEU A 153 -8.85 12.07 3.59
CA LEU A 153 -8.25 11.28 4.65
C LEU A 153 -8.03 12.12 5.92
N THR A 154 -7.54 13.36 5.75
CA THR A 154 -7.08 14.22 6.85
C THR A 154 -8.02 15.36 7.24
N ARG A 155 -9.06 15.64 6.45
CA ARG A 155 -10.09 16.62 6.82
C ARG A 155 -10.81 16.20 8.11
N GLU A 156 -11.42 17.17 8.76
CA GLU A 156 -12.34 16.94 9.88
C GLU A 156 -13.49 16.01 9.47
N GLY A 157 -13.76 15.00 10.29
CA GLY A 157 -14.64 13.88 10.00
C GLY A 157 -14.11 12.91 8.91
N GLY A 158 -12.86 13.06 8.49
CA GLY A 158 -12.16 12.16 7.58
C GLY A 158 -11.78 10.83 8.25
N VAL A 159 -11.12 9.93 7.49
CA VAL A 159 -10.78 8.61 8.02
C VAL A 159 -9.78 8.70 9.16
N VAL A 160 -8.75 9.55 9.05
CA VAL A 160 -7.78 9.71 10.14
C VAL A 160 -8.49 10.21 11.38
N ASP A 161 -9.33 11.23 11.23
CA ASP A 161 -10.11 11.80 12.32
C ASP A 161 -11.02 10.77 12.99
N GLN A 162 -11.82 10.02 12.22
CA GLN A 162 -12.69 8.95 12.75
C GLN A 162 -11.92 7.82 13.48
N PHE A 163 -10.67 7.59 13.10
CA PHE A 163 -9.83 6.61 13.77
C PHE A 163 -9.20 7.16 15.05
N THR A 164 -8.81 8.44 15.07
CA THR A 164 -8.02 9.04 16.15
C THR A 164 -8.80 9.93 17.12
N GLU A 165 -10.03 10.33 16.77
CA GLU A 165 -10.90 11.13 17.64
C GLU A 165 -11.30 10.35 18.90
N ASN A 166 -11.70 11.08 19.95
CA ASN A 166 -12.26 10.49 21.16
C ASN A 166 -13.50 9.65 20.82
N GLU A 167 -13.58 8.44 21.36
CA GLU A 167 -14.59 7.43 20.98
C GLU A 167 -14.52 6.96 19.52
N GLY A 168 -13.42 7.28 18.84
CA GLY A 168 -13.10 6.81 17.50
C GLY A 168 -12.83 5.30 17.45
N ILE A 169 -12.55 4.81 16.25
CA ILE A 169 -12.39 3.36 16.02
C ILE A 169 -11.22 2.79 16.82
N LEU A 170 -10.08 3.49 16.90
CA LEU A 170 -8.93 3.00 17.65
C LEU A 170 -9.25 2.94 19.14
N GLU A 171 -9.80 4.02 19.71
CA GLU A 171 -10.17 4.07 21.12
C GLU A 171 -11.13 2.95 21.47
N ARG A 172 -12.19 2.71 20.68
CA ARG A 172 -13.15 1.61 20.92
C ARG A 172 -12.56 0.21 20.77
N LEU A 173 -11.53 0.06 19.93
CA LEU A 173 -10.83 -1.20 19.77
C LEU A 173 -9.90 -1.47 20.96
N THR A 174 -9.24 -0.43 21.48
CA THR A 174 -8.22 -0.53 22.55
C THR A 174 -8.73 -0.25 23.95
N SER A 175 -9.94 0.30 24.10
CA SER A 175 -10.57 0.55 25.39
C SER A 175 -10.85 -0.75 26.13
N GLU A 176 -11.06 -0.66 27.45
CA GLU A 176 -11.48 -1.79 28.27
C GLU A 176 -12.76 -2.44 27.72
N GLY A 177 -12.72 -3.75 27.49
CA GLY A 177 -13.79 -4.50 26.84
C GLY A 177 -13.86 -4.33 25.31
N GLY A 178 -12.93 -3.59 24.70
CA GLY A 178 -12.73 -3.51 23.26
C GLY A 178 -12.19 -4.80 22.67
N ILE A 179 -12.17 -4.92 21.34
CA ILE A 179 -11.72 -6.15 20.67
C ILE A 179 -10.25 -6.42 20.98
N VAL A 180 -9.36 -5.42 20.88
CA VAL A 180 -7.93 -5.61 21.17
C VAL A 180 -7.76 -6.00 22.63
N ASP A 181 -8.43 -5.30 23.55
CA ASP A 181 -8.40 -5.62 24.97
C ASP A 181 -8.83 -7.07 25.23
N GLN A 182 -9.99 -7.52 24.73
CA GLN A 182 -10.48 -8.90 24.88
C GLN A 182 -9.56 -9.95 24.25
N LEU A 183 -8.94 -9.63 23.11
CA LEU A 183 -8.01 -10.54 22.42
C LEU A 183 -6.72 -10.71 23.24
N THR A 184 -6.23 -9.64 23.86
CA THR A 184 -4.96 -9.60 24.62
C THR A 184 -5.10 -9.79 26.14
N ALA A 185 -6.32 -9.75 26.66
CA ALA A 185 -6.61 -9.94 28.08
C ALA A 185 -6.20 -11.34 28.56
N PRO A 186 -5.98 -11.52 29.88
CA PRO A 186 -5.70 -12.83 30.46
C PRO A 186 -6.78 -13.87 30.13
N GLY A 187 -6.38 -15.00 29.55
CA GLY A 187 -7.29 -16.04 29.04
C GLY A 187 -8.02 -15.66 27.74
N GLY A 188 -7.61 -14.56 27.10
CA GLY A 188 -8.04 -14.12 25.79
C GLY A 188 -7.62 -15.09 24.69
N VAL A 189 -8.19 -14.91 23.49
CA VAL A 189 -7.94 -15.87 22.40
C VAL A 189 -6.50 -15.80 21.89
N LEU A 190 -5.82 -14.66 21.95
CA LEU A 190 -4.42 -14.58 21.54
C LEU A 190 -3.53 -15.32 22.53
N GLU A 191 -3.74 -15.12 23.84
CA GLU A 191 -2.98 -15.85 24.86
C GLU A 191 -3.20 -17.36 24.73
N LYS A 192 -4.46 -17.81 24.63
CA LYS A 192 -4.80 -19.25 24.39
C LYS A 192 -4.26 -19.79 23.07
N ALA A 193 -4.10 -18.93 22.07
CA ALA A 193 -3.52 -19.35 20.81
C ALA A 193 -2.00 -19.52 20.93
N THR A 194 -1.34 -18.66 21.70
CA THR A 194 0.12 -18.65 21.89
C THR A 194 0.62 -19.46 23.09
N GLU A 195 -0.25 -19.88 24.00
CA GLU A 195 0.14 -20.67 25.17
C GLU A 195 0.69 -22.04 24.75
N PRO A 196 1.52 -22.69 25.59
CA PRO A 196 1.99 -24.05 25.31
C PRO A 196 0.83 -25.03 25.10
N GLY A 197 0.83 -25.75 23.98
CA GLY A 197 -0.28 -26.60 23.53
C GLY A 197 -1.42 -25.87 22.82
N GLY A 198 -1.34 -24.54 22.71
CA GLY A 198 -2.26 -23.68 21.97
C GLY A 198 -2.28 -23.96 20.47
N VAL A 199 -3.13 -23.25 19.73
CA VAL A 199 -3.24 -23.47 18.28
C VAL A 199 -1.99 -23.05 17.53
N LEU A 200 -1.35 -21.93 17.90
CA LEU A 200 -0.14 -21.45 17.24
C LEU A 200 1.07 -22.30 17.63
N ASP A 201 1.14 -22.74 18.88
CA ASP A 201 2.18 -23.65 19.34
C ASP A 201 2.11 -24.99 18.59
N ARG A 202 0.93 -25.59 18.44
CA ARG A 202 0.75 -26.82 17.64
C ARG A 202 0.98 -26.62 16.14
N LEU A 203 0.70 -25.43 15.63
CA LEU A 203 0.92 -25.10 14.23
C LEU A 203 2.43 -25.00 13.93
N ALA A 204 3.19 -24.38 14.85
CA ALA A 204 4.62 -24.12 14.74
C ALA A 204 5.53 -25.22 15.32
N ALA A 205 4.97 -26.18 16.06
CA ALA A 205 5.71 -27.32 16.58
C ALA A 205 6.37 -28.14 15.46
N ASP A 206 7.45 -28.84 15.80
CA ASP A 206 8.15 -29.75 14.88
C ASP A 206 7.18 -30.84 14.37
N GLY A 207 7.12 -31.01 13.04
CA GLY A 207 6.12 -31.86 12.39
C GLY A 207 4.68 -31.31 12.40
N GLY A 208 4.47 -30.08 12.88
CA GLY A 208 3.21 -29.35 12.85
C GLY A 208 2.81 -28.91 11.44
N LEU A 209 1.68 -28.20 11.31
CA LEU A 209 1.16 -27.82 9.99
C LEU A 209 2.06 -26.81 9.27
N LEU A 210 2.71 -25.88 9.98
CA LEU A 210 3.66 -24.95 9.35
C LEU A 210 4.90 -25.69 8.85
N ASP A 211 5.39 -26.66 9.62
CA ASP A 211 6.53 -27.49 9.21
C ASP A 211 6.16 -28.38 8.02
N GLN A 212 4.98 -28.99 8.01
CA GLN A 212 4.48 -29.77 6.86
C GLN A 212 4.21 -28.93 5.62
N LEU A 213 3.91 -27.63 5.78
CA LEU A 213 3.63 -26.73 4.67
C LEU A 213 4.91 -26.08 4.14
N VAL A 214 5.73 -25.50 5.01
CA VAL A 214 6.85 -24.61 4.68
C VAL A 214 8.21 -25.16 5.15
N GLY A 215 8.23 -26.16 6.03
CA GLY A 215 9.45 -26.79 6.51
C GLY A 215 10.17 -27.63 5.45
N GLU A 216 11.27 -28.28 5.87
CA GLU A 216 12.08 -29.10 4.97
C GLU A 216 11.26 -30.29 4.44
N ASN A 217 11.15 -30.39 3.11
CA ASN A 217 10.25 -31.33 2.40
C ASN A 217 8.74 -31.05 2.58
N GLY A 218 8.41 -29.85 3.05
CA GLY A 218 7.04 -29.36 3.14
C GLY A 218 6.33 -29.31 1.77
N ALA A 219 5.02 -29.15 1.80
CA ALA A 219 4.21 -29.10 0.58
C ALA A 219 4.61 -27.95 -0.36
N VAL A 220 4.97 -26.79 0.19
CA VAL A 220 5.46 -25.64 -0.59
C VAL A 220 6.82 -25.97 -1.19
N GLU A 221 7.76 -26.47 -0.41
CA GLU A 221 9.09 -26.84 -0.91
C GLU A 221 8.99 -27.85 -2.06
N ARG A 222 8.24 -28.95 -1.87
CA ARG A 222 7.99 -29.95 -2.93
C ARG A 222 7.28 -29.39 -4.15
N ALA A 223 6.53 -28.31 -4.00
CA ALA A 223 5.86 -27.67 -5.11
C ALA A 223 6.82 -26.81 -5.96
N ILE A 224 7.78 -26.13 -5.33
CA ILE A 224 8.74 -25.21 -5.98
C ILE A 224 10.08 -25.86 -6.34
N THR A 225 10.43 -27.02 -5.77
CA THR A 225 11.66 -27.76 -6.12
C THR A 225 11.64 -28.14 -7.61
N PRO A 226 12.79 -28.17 -8.31
CA PRO A 226 12.87 -28.62 -9.69
C PRO A 226 12.23 -30.01 -9.93
N GLY A 227 11.32 -30.10 -10.90
CA GLY A 227 10.50 -31.29 -11.18
C GLY A 227 9.33 -31.50 -10.21
N GLY A 228 9.07 -30.50 -9.37
CA GLY A 228 7.98 -30.42 -8.41
C GLY A 228 6.61 -30.23 -9.05
N THR A 229 5.59 -29.99 -8.24
CA THR A 229 4.21 -29.90 -8.75
C THR A 229 3.97 -28.66 -9.62
N LEU A 230 4.61 -27.53 -9.32
CA LEU A 230 4.45 -26.32 -10.13
C LEU A 230 5.13 -26.45 -11.50
N ASP A 231 6.28 -27.11 -11.55
CA ASP A 231 6.97 -27.40 -12.81
C ASP A 231 6.10 -28.30 -13.70
N ARG A 232 5.51 -29.37 -13.15
CA ARG A 232 4.61 -30.26 -13.90
C ARG A 232 3.35 -29.56 -14.40
N ILE A 233 2.80 -28.62 -13.63
CA ILE A 233 1.65 -27.82 -14.07
C ILE A 233 2.07 -26.89 -15.21
N THR A 234 3.27 -26.31 -15.13
CA THR A 234 3.83 -25.46 -16.20
C THR A 234 4.07 -26.26 -17.48
N GLU A 235 4.70 -27.43 -17.37
CA GLU A 235 4.91 -28.37 -18.50
C GLU A 235 3.58 -28.78 -19.13
N LEU A 236 2.58 -29.15 -18.33
CA LEU A 236 1.25 -29.49 -18.84
C LEU A 236 0.60 -28.32 -19.56
N THR A 237 0.77 -27.10 -19.05
CA THR A 237 0.25 -25.88 -19.68
C THR A 237 0.91 -25.65 -21.05
N GLU A 238 2.22 -25.88 -21.15
CA GLU A 238 2.96 -25.80 -22.42
C GLU A 238 2.51 -26.88 -23.42
N VAL A 239 2.30 -28.11 -22.96
CA VAL A 239 1.74 -29.20 -23.79
C VAL A 239 0.35 -28.84 -24.30
N ILE A 240 -0.53 -28.31 -23.44
CA ILE A 240 -1.88 -27.88 -23.83
C ILE A 240 -1.81 -26.72 -24.84
N ALA A 241 -0.92 -25.74 -24.62
CA ALA A 241 -0.72 -24.61 -25.52
C ALA A 241 -0.26 -25.07 -26.93
N THR A 242 0.53 -26.14 -26.99
CA THR A 242 1.00 -26.74 -28.25
C THR A 242 -0.07 -27.62 -28.91
N LEU A 243 -0.94 -28.25 -28.12
CA LEU A 243 -1.99 -29.14 -28.63
C LEU A 243 -3.16 -28.36 -29.25
N ALA A 244 -3.47 -27.17 -28.74
CA ALA A 244 -4.55 -26.31 -29.25
C ALA A 244 -4.46 -26.01 -30.76
N PRO A 245 -3.34 -25.51 -31.32
CA PRO A 245 -3.23 -25.25 -32.76
C PRO A 245 -3.26 -26.53 -33.60
N ASN A 246 -2.73 -27.65 -33.09
CA ASN A 246 -2.77 -28.94 -33.79
C ASN A 246 -4.19 -29.50 -33.90
N LEU A 247 -5.02 -29.33 -32.86
CA LEU A 247 -6.43 -29.73 -32.91
C LEU A 247 -7.22 -28.89 -33.92
N ILE A 248 -6.94 -27.59 -34.04
CA ILE A 248 -7.56 -26.73 -35.05
C ILE A 248 -7.18 -27.20 -36.46
N ALA A 249 -5.88 -27.44 -36.71
CA ALA A 249 -5.42 -27.94 -38.00
C ALA A 249 -6.06 -29.31 -38.36
N MET A 250 -6.24 -30.20 -37.38
CA MET A 250 -6.94 -31.47 -37.59
C MET A 250 -8.43 -31.26 -37.92
N GLN A 251 -9.12 -30.32 -37.26
CA GLN A 251 -10.50 -30.00 -37.59
C GLN A 251 -10.65 -29.53 -39.05
N ASP A 252 -9.74 -28.69 -39.52
CA ASP A 252 -9.73 -28.22 -40.92
C ASP A 252 -9.53 -29.38 -41.91
N THR A 253 -8.56 -30.28 -41.65
CA THR A 253 -8.34 -31.45 -42.50
C THR A 253 -9.51 -32.43 -42.49
N VAL A 254 -10.21 -32.58 -41.36
CA VAL A 254 -11.40 -33.42 -41.26
C VAL A 254 -12.55 -32.79 -42.05
N HIS A 255 -12.68 -31.46 -42.03
CA HIS A 255 -13.68 -30.75 -42.82
C HIS A 255 -13.43 -30.91 -44.33
N GLU A 256 -12.18 -30.76 -44.77
CA GLU A 256 -11.79 -30.95 -46.18
C GLU A 256 -12.00 -32.39 -46.66
N LEU A 257 -11.69 -33.37 -45.81
CA LEU A 257 -11.97 -34.78 -46.11
C LEU A 257 -13.47 -35.03 -46.21
N ALA A 258 -14.29 -34.44 -45.33
CA ALA A 258 -15.74 -34.58 -45.37
C ALA A 258 -16.32 -34.00 -46.67
N GLU A 259 -15.88 -32.81 -47.10
CA GLU A 259 -16.30 -32.23 -48.39
C GLU A 259 -15.89 -33.10 -49.58
N THR A 260 -14.67 -33.66 -49.54
CA THR A 260 -14.17 -34.56 -50.58
C THR A 260 -14.99 -35.84 -50.65
N VAL A 261 -15.36 -36.41 -49.50
CA VAL A 261 -16.22 -37.60 -49.41
C VAL A 261 -17.63 -37.28 -49.91
N ASP A 262 -18.18 -36.11 -49.61
CA ASP A 262 -19.49 -35.70 -50.13
C ASP A 262 -19.47 -35.51 -51.64
N LEU A 263 -18.42 -34.89 -52.20
CA LEU A 263 -18.23 -34.76 -53.64
C LEU A 263 -18.07 -36.14 -54.32
N LEU A 264 -17.31 -37.04 -53.70
CA LEU A 264 -17.19 -38.41 -54.16
C LEU A 264 -18.55 -39.14 -54.10
N ASN A 265 -19.34 -38.96 -53.05
CA ASN A 265 -20.66 -39.57 -52.92
C ASN A 265 -21.64 -39.01 -53.98
N GLN A 266 -21.62 -37.70 -54.26
CA GLN A 266 -22.42 -37.08 -55.31
C GLN A 266 -22.05 -37.57 -56.72
N THR A 267 -20.77 -37.88 -56.96
CA THR A 267 -20.31 -38.41 -58.25
C THR A 267 -20.54 -39.91 -58.41
N VAL A 268 -20.53 -40.68 -57.31
CA VAL A 268 -20.82 -42.13 -57.31
C VAL A 268 -22.34 -42.42 -57.24
N ALA A 269 -23.15 -41.51 -56.70
CA ALA A 269 -24.61 -41.62 -56.68
C ALA A 269 -25.25 -41.97 -58.05
N PRO A 270 -24.87 -41.33 -59.17
CA PRO A 270 -25.38 -41.71 -60.49
C PRO A 270 -24.87 -43.08 -60.99
N LEU A 271 -23.73 -43.58 -60.49
CA LEU A 271 -23.24 -44.93 -60.79
C LEU A 271 -24.04 -46.00 -60.03
N GLY A 272 -24.49 -45.72 -58.81
CA GLY A 272 -25.42 -46.59 -58.06
C GLY A 272 -26.75 -46.80 -58.79
N GLY A 273 -27.28 -45.74 -59.42
CA GLY A 273 -28.49 -45.83 -60.25
C GLY A 273 -28.31 -46.62 -61.56
N LEU A 274 -27.08 -46.73 -62.09
CA LEU A 274 -26.76 -47.57 -63.25
C LEU A 274 -26.69 -49.05 -62.90
N ALA A 275 -26.25 -49.40 -61.69
CA ALA A 275 -26.31 -50.78 -61.18
C ALA A 275 -27.75 -51.29 -61.07
N ASP A 276 -28.70 -50.43 -60.68
CA ASP A 276 -30.13 -50.74 -60.61
C ASP A 276 -30.81 -50.85 -61.99
N ARG A 277 -30.23 -50.22 -63.03
CA ARG A 277 -30.70 -50.29 -64.43
C ARG A 277 -30.05 -51.41 -65.23
N LEU A 278 -29.13 -52.17 -64.64
CA LEU A 278 -28.55 -53.34 -65.28
C LEU A 278 -29.65 -54.41 -65.48
N PRO A 279 -29.86 -54.94 -66.69
CA PRO A 279 -30.92 -55.91 -66.92
C PRO A 279 -30.72 -57.13 -66.01
N LYS A 280 -31.71 -57.40 -65.12
CA LYS A 280 -31.80 -58.54 -64.18
C LYS A 280 -31.68 -59.94 -64.82
N ARG A 281 -31.37 -60.02 -66.11
CA ARG A 281 -31.07 -61.26 -66.83
C ARG A 281 -29.68 -61.81 -66.56
N LEU A 282 -28.79 -61.08 -65.88
CA LEU A 282 -27.42 -61.53 -65.61
C LEU A 282 -27.10 -61.85 -64.14
N THR A 283 -28.02 -61.63 -63.19
CA THR A 283 -27.76 -61.87 -61.76
C THR A 283 -28.52 -63.06 -61.15
N ARG A 284 -29.20 -63.89 -61.97
CA ARG A 284 -29.75 -65.17 -61.48
C ARG A 284 -28.71 -66.29 -61.62
N GLY A 285 -27.70 -66.24 -60.75
CA GLY A 285 -26.86 -67.39 -60.39
C GLY A 285 -27.41 -68.07 -59.12
N PRO A 286 -27.23 -69.39 -58.95
CA PRO A 286 -28.14 -70.23 -58.20
C PRO A 286 -28.00 -70.07 -56.68
N ARG A 287 -29.17 -70.05 -56.02
CA ARG A 287 -29.30 -70.21 -54.58
C ARG A 287 -28.71 -71.56 -54.20
N ASN A 288 -27.61 -71.56 -53.46
CA ASN A 288 -27.32 -72.66 -52.57
C ASN A 288 -27.53 -72.18 -51.14
N SER A 289 -28.78 -72.35 -50.71
CA SER A 289 -29.12 -72.69 -49.34
C SER A 289 -28.15 -73.76 -48.84
N LEU A 290 -27.56 -73.58 -47.67
CA LEU A 290 -27.83 -74.45 -46.52
C LEU A 290 -27.09 -73.96 -45.26
N PRO A 291 -27.60 -74.37 -44.08
CA PRO A 291 -27.53 -73.64 -42.83
C PRO A 291 -26.74 -74.39 -41.77
N SER A 292 -26.48 -73.70 -40.65
CA SER A 292 -26.38 -74.21 -39.27
C SER A 292 -25.55 -73.18 -38.54
N GLY A 293 -26.09 -72.41 -37.59
CA GLY A 293 -26.95 -72.87 -36.52
C GLY A 293 -26.05 -73.15 -35.34
N HIS A 294 -25.98 -72.21 -34.39
CA HIS A 294 -26.08 -72.49 -32.96
C HIS A 294 -26.12 -71.17 -32.20
N ASP A 295 -27.33 -70.74 -31.84
CA ASP A 295 -27.60 -70.10 -30.56
C ASP A 295 -27.78 -71.25 -29.55
N PRO A 296 -27.23 -71.16 -28.34
CA PRO A 296 -28.18 -70.88 -27.27
C PRO A 296 -27.60 -70.02 -26.13
N SER A 297 -28.41 -69.02 -25.79
CA SER A 297 -28.95 -68.78 -24.45
C SER A 297 -28.09 -67.95 -23.50
N ARG A 298 -28.59 -66.75 -23.13
CA ARG A 298 -29.42 -66.49 -21.93
C ARG A 298 -28.62 -66.73 -20.63
N ALA A 299 -28.48 -65.78 -19.73
CA ALA A 299 -29.59 -65.06 -19.11
C ALA A 299 -29.16 -63.70 -18.50
N PRO A 300 -30.12 -62.79 -18.24
CA PRO A 300 -29.93 -61.50 -17.58
C PRO A 300 -30.16 -61.61 -16.06
N HIS A 301 -30.48 -60.49 -15.38
CA HIS A 301 -30.79 -60.28 -13.95
C HIS A 301 -29.59 -59.80 -13.12
N ASP A 302 -29.68 -58.81 -12.25
CA ASP A 302 -30.75 -57.86 -11.91
C ASP A 302 -30.09 -56.71 -11.14
N GLN A 303 -30.78 -55.57 -11.13
CA GLN A 303 -30.43 -54.37 -10.38
C GLN A 303 -30.63 -54.59 -8.88
N LEU A 304 -29.69 -54.07 -8.08
CA LEU A 304 -29.92 -53.30 -6.85
C LEU A 304 -28.68 -52.43 -6.58
#